data_AF-A0A3M2B7U2-F1
#
_entry.id   AF-A0A3M2B7U2-F1
#
_cell.length_a   1.000
_cell.length_b   1.000
_cell.length_c   1.000
_cell.angle_alpha   90.00
_cell.angle_beta   90.00
_cell.angle_gamma   90.00
#
_symmetry.space_group_name_H-M   'P 1'
#
loop_
_entity.id
_entity.type
_entity.pdbx_description
1 polymer ?
#
loop_
_entity_poly.entity_id
_entity_poly.type
_entity_poly.pdbx_seq_one_letter_code
_entity_poly.pdbx_strand_id
1 'polypeptide(L)'
;MYGLGRDPWDTLLWGMWGVGVGLCIYARRKATPQHTLKVDWYLLTGFTVIALVPVLIFKPSPWYFLNSRYSYLASAFVAVIVGALIARWGQRSRLMGVAWVMVALAYYFGTLRQVDAWREAGMLARKSVLSLANAPVDRPLLILSLPDHFHGAYIWRAGFHEGVAIWLPERASQPMFIASRFTMRLRTDTSVQYANGVATLSSPYDIFLPPEGVRTPAGDELIVLPDKLVIHWSHAQRYTLLRYEAGQFVALPQQVQSSHARRD
;
A
#
# COMPACT_ATOMS: atom_id res chain seq x y z
N MET A 1 9.47 0.59 9.02
CA MET A 1 10.53 1.10 8.13
C MET A 1 10.52 0.27 6.87
N TYR A 2 10.17 0.84 5.71
CA TYR A 2 10.16 0.12 4.43
C TYR A 2 11.21 0.76 3.53
N GLY A 3 12.25 -0.01 3.20
CA GLY A 3 13.33 0.49 2.33
C GLY A 3 14.70 -0.13 2.61
N LEU A 4 14.92 -0.81 3.73
CA LEU A 4 16.15 -1.57 4.01
C LEU A 4 15.86 -2.60 5.11
N GLY A 5 16.32 -3.84 4.94
CA GLY A 5 16.30 -4.85 6.02
C GLY A 5 14.94 -5.39 6.43
N ARG A 6 13.90 -5.28 5.58
CA ARG A 6 12.57 -5.88 5.86
C ARG A 6 12.67 -7.41 5.94
N ASP A 7 13.43 -7.98 5.02
CA ASP A 7 13.75 -9.39 4.96
C ASP A 7 15.15 -9.58 4.33
N PRO A 8 15.75 -10.78 4.44
CA PRO A 8 17.08 -11.04 3.90
C PRO A 8 17.19 -10.77 2.40
N TRP A 9 16.10 -10.92 1.65
CA TRP A 9 16.08 -10.67 0.20
C TRP A 9 16.22 -9.20 -0.13
N ASP A 10 15.51 -8.33 0.59
CA ASP A 10 15.63 -6.90 0.41
C ASP A 10 17.08 -6.46 0.73
N THR A 11 17.69 -6.99 1.80
CA THR A 11 19.11 -6.73 2.13
C THR A 11 20.06 -7.18 1.00
N LEU A 12 19.82 -8.36 0.42
CA LEU A 12 20.61 -8.86 -0.71
C LEU A 12 20.46 -7.97 -1.95
N LEU A 13 19.25 -7.51 -2.28
CA LEU A 13 19.00 -6.62 -3.41
C LEU A 13 19.71 -5.28 -3.23
N TRP A 14 19.66 -4.70 -2.03
CA TRP A 14 20.40 -3.48 -1.71
C TRP A 14 21.91 -3.68 -1.76
N GLY A 15 22.40 -4.83 -1.26
CA GLY A 15 23.80 -5.21 -1.37
C GLY A 15 24.25 -5.30 -2.83
N MET A 16 23.51 -6.03 -3.67
CA MET A 16 23.79 -6.17 -5.10
C MET A 16 23.76 -4.82 -5.82
N TRP A 17 22.77 -3.97 -5.52
CA TRP A 17 22.69 -2.62 -6.06
C TRP A 17 23.90 -1.78 -5.64
N GLY A 18 24.25 -1.78 -4.35
CA GLY A 18 25.36 -1.01 -3.80
C GLY A 18 26.71 -1.44 -4.38
N VAL A 19 26.96 -2.75 -4.51
CA VAL A 19 28.15 -3.28 -5.16
C VAL A 19 28.17 -2.91 -6.65
N GLY A 20 27.03 -3.00 -7.34
CA GLY A 20 26.91 -2.60 -8.74
C GLY A 20 27.24 -1.13 -8.98
N VAL A 21 26.67 -0.23 -8.17
CA VAL A 21 26.97 1.21 -8.22
C VAL A 21 28.43 1.48 -7.87
N GLY A 22 28.97 0.82 -6.84
CA GLY A 22 30.38 0.93 -6.47
C GLY A 22 31.33 0.52 -7.59
N LEU A 23 31.05 -0.58 -8.28
CA LEU A 23 31.82 -1.03 -9.45
C LEU A 23 31.69 -0.05 -10.62
N CYS A 24 30.51 0.52 -10.88
CA CYS A 24 30.33 1.56 -11.89
C CYS A 24 31.24 2.77 -11.62
N ILE A 25 31.30 3.24 -10.36
CA ILE A 25 32.15 4.37 -9.95
C ILE A 25 33.63 4.01 -10.10
N TYR A 26 34.03 2.82 -9.64
CA TYR A 26 35.42 2.36 -9.74
C TYR A 26 35.87 2.20 -11.19
N ALA A 27 35.08 1.52 -12.02
CA ALA A 27 35.37 1.31 -13.43
C ALA A 27 35.43 2.63 -14.20
N ARG A 28 34.57 3.61 -13.85
CA ARG A 28 34.61 4.96 -14.43
C ARG A 28 35.92 5.68 -14.12
N ARG A 29 36.41 5.59 -12.88
CA ARG A 29 37.68 6.24 -12.48
C ARG A 29 38.88 5.69 -13.22
N LYS A 30 38.85 4.42 -13.63
CA LYS A 30 39.93 3.76 -14.37
C LYS A 30 39.81 3.84 -15.90
N ALA A 31 38.70 4.32 -16.42
CA ALA A 31 38.46 4.30 -17.86
C ALA A 31 39.07 5.53 -18.57
N THR A 32 39.83 5.27 -19.63
CA THR A 32 40.45 6.31 -20.49
C THR A 32 39.39 7.05 -21.32
N PRO A 33 39.55 8.37 -21.58
CA PRO A 33 38.68 9.13 -22.49
C PRO A 33 38.62 8.49 -23.89
N GLN A 34 37.42 8.19 -24.39
CA GLN A 34 37.18 7.81 -25.79
C GLN A 34 36.01 8.64 -26.33
N HIS A 35 35.93 8.76 -27.66
CA HIS A 35 34.88 9.51 -28.36
C HIS A 35 33.49 9.06 -27.90
N THR A 36 32.71 10.03 -27.41
CA THR A 36 31.41 9.77 -26.78
C THR A 36 30.28 10.35 -27.59
N LEU A 37 29.12 9.70 -27.56
CA LEU A 37 27.83 10.29 -27.93
C LEU A 37 27.68 11.70 -27.33
N LYS A 38 27.30 12.66 -28.17
CA LYS A 38 26.92 14.02 -27.75
C LYS A 38 25.53 13.92 -27.10
N VAL A 39 25.51 13.94 -25.78
CA VAL A 39 24.27 14.01 -24.98
C VAL A 39 24.21 15.41 -24.39
N ASP A 40 23.11 16.11 -24.60
CA ASP A 40 22.87 17.40 -23.95
C ASP A 40 22.40 17.17 -22.51
N TRP A 41 23.37 17.19 -21.60
CA TRP A 41 23.12 16.98 -20.17
C TRP A 41 22.34 18.12 -19.54
N TYR A 42 22.42 19.34 -20.06
CA TYR A 42 21.69 20.48 -19.51
C TYR A 42 20.20 20.33 -19.76
N LEU A 43 19.83 19.97 -20.99
CA LEU A 43 18.43 19.72 -21.36
C LEU A 43 17.84 18.57 -20.53
N LEU A 44 18.58 17.46 -20.44
CA LEU A 44 18.11 16.26 -19.74
C LEU A 44 17.98 16.48 -18.22
N THR A 45 18.93 17.19 -17.62
CA THR A 45 18.86 17.55 -16.20
C THR A 45 17.76 18.56 -15.94
N GLY A 46 17.59 19.56 -16.81
CA GLY A 46 16.53 20.57 -16.73
C GLY A 46 15.13 19.95 -16.74
N PHE A 47 14.86 19.04 -17.69
CA PHE A 47 13.59 18.30 -17.72
C PHE A 47 13.38 17.42 -16.49
N THR A 48 14.44 16.77 -15.99
CA THR A 48 14.36 15.98 -14.76
C THR A 48 13.96 16.85 -13.56
N VAL A 49 14.57 18.03 -13.41
CA VAL A 49 14.26 18.98 -12.33
C VAL A 49 12.82 19.48 -12.43
N ILE A 50 12.37 19.85 -13.65
CA ILE A 50 10.98 20.27 -13.88
C ILE A 50 10.01 19.13 -13.53
N ALA A 51 10.33 17.89 -13.94
CA ALA A 51 9.51 16.71 -13.63
C ALA A 51 9.46 16.37 -12.13
N LEU A 52 10.44 16.83 -11.34
CA LEU A 52 10.45 16.66 -9.88
C LEU A 52 9.64 17.73 -9.14
N VAL A 53 9.22 18.83 -9.78
CA VAL A 53 8.44 19.89 -9.12
C VAL A 53 7.18 19.35 -8.41
N PRO A 54 6.33 18.52 -9.06
CA PRO A 54 5.17 17.93 -8.37
C PRO A 54 5.58 17.06 -7.18
N VAL A 55 6.66 16.30 -7.32
CA VAL A 55 7.21 15.44 -6.26
C VAL A 55 7.59 16.28 -5.04
N LEU A 56 8.28 17.40 -5.22
CA LEU A 56 8.73 18.27 -4.13
C LEU A 56 7.55 18.93 -3.39
N ILE A 57 6.48 19.30 -4.11
CA ILE A 57 5.27 19.90 -3.53
C ILE A 57 4.52 18.88 -2.66
N PHE A 58 4.36 17.65 -3.14
CA PHE A 58 3.60 16.60 -2.46
C PHE A 58 4.41 15.78 -1.45
N LYS A 59 5.69 16.11 -1.24
CA LYS A 59 6.60 15.52 -0.23
C LYS A 59 6.42 13.99 -0.06
N PRO A 60 6.70 13.16 -1.08
CA PRO A 60 6.77 11.73 -0.87
C PRO A 60 7.83 11.46 0.18
N SER A 61 7.45 10.81 1.26
CA SER A 61 8.44 10.34 2.20
C SER A 61 9.26 9.25 1.49
N PRO A 62 10.61 9.32 1.52
CA PRO A 62 11.47 8.32 0.90
C PRO A 62 11.29 6.92 1.51
N TRP A 63 10.60 6.82 2.65
CA TRP A 63 10.34 5.59 3.39
C TRP A 63 8.92 5.04 3.21
N TYR A 64 8.09 5.76 2.44
CA TYR A 64 6.67 5.55 2.30
C TYR A 64 6.29 5.76 0.85
N PHE A 65 6.04 4.67 0.12
CA PHE A 65 5.64 4.67 -1.29
C PHE A 65 4.28 5.34 -1.57
N LEU A 66 3.69 5.99 -0.56
CA LEU A 66 2.34 6.52 -0.59
C LEU A 66 2.11 7.56 -1.71
N ASN A 67 3.17 8.28 -2.09
CA ASN A 67 3.17 9.35 -3.10
C ASN A 67 4.07 9.01 -4.31
N SER A 68 4.44 7.74 -4.50
CA SER A 68 5.33 7.31 -5.60
C SER A 68 4.77 7.61 -6.99
N ARG A 69 3.44 7.67 -7.15
CA ARG A 69 2.76 8.05 -8.40
C ARG A 69 3.21 9.39 -8.98
N TYR A 70 3.59 10.35 -8.13
CA TYR A 70 4.04 11.66 -8.59
C TYR A 70 5.46 11.61 -9.17
N SER A 71 6.21 10.55 -8.91
CA SER A 71 7.59 10.38 -9.38
C SER A 71 7.70 9.73 -10.77
N TYR A 72 6.58 9.32 -11.38
CA TYR A 72 6.59 8.58 -12.66
C TYR A 72 7.30 9.36 -13.77
N LEU A 73 6.94 10.63 -13.97
CA LEU A 73 7.55 11.46 -15.01
C LEU A 73 9.06 11.67 -14.76
N ALA A 74 9.45 11.94 -13.51
CA ALA A 74 10.85 12.08 -13.14
C ALA A 74 11.63 10.76 -13.38
N SER A 75 11.01 9.61 -13.08
CA SER A 75 11.62 8.29 -13.29
C SER A 75 11.89 7.99 -14.77
N ALA A 76 11.03 8.49 -15.68
CA ALA A 76 11.25 8.36 -17.12
C ALA A 76 12.51 9.09 -17.58
N PHE A 77 12.73 10.33 -17.13
CA PHE A 77 13.95 11.08 -17.44
C PHE A 77 15.19 10.45 -16.79
N VAL A 78 15.08 9.93 -15.56
CA VAL A 78 16.16 9.16 -14.92
C VAL A 78 16.49 7.91 -15.73
N ALA A 79 15.51 7.19 -16.26
CA ALA A 79 15.75 6.03 -17.13
C ALA A 79 16.50 6.42 -18.42
N VAL A 80 16.15 7.57 -19.03
CA VAL A 80 16.88 8.12 -20.19
C VAL A 80 18.32 8.48 -19.82
N ILE A 81 18.55 9.11 -18.66
CA ILE A 81 19.90 9.39 -18.13
C ILE A 81 20.68 8.09 -18.00
N VAL A 82 20.11 7.08 -17.33
CA VAL A 82 20.76 5.78 -17.14
C VAL A 82 21.07 5.11 -18.48
N GLY A 83 20.14 5.11 -19.43
CA GLY A 83 20.35 4.59 -20.78
C GLY A 83 21.49 5.31 -21.51
N ALA A 84 21.54 6.65 -21.43
CA ALA A 84 22.63 7.44 -22.00
C ALA A 84 23.99 7.14 -21.33
N LEU A 85 24.01 6.93 -20.02
CA LEU A 85 25.22 6.53 -19.28
C LEU A 85 25.68 5.13 -19.70
N ILE A 86 24.77 4.17 -19.87
CA ILE A 86 25.06 2.82 -20.38
C ILE A 86 25.59 2.89 -21.81
N ALA A 87 24.96 3.66 -22.70
CA ALA A 87 25.42 3.79 -24.08
C ALA A 87 26.83 4.43 -24.16
N ARG A 88 27.10 5.41 -23.29
CA ARG A 88 28.38 6.13 -23.24
C ARG A 88 29.50 5.33 -22.57
N TRP A 89 29.19 4.52 -21.55
CA TRP A 89 30.18 3.89 -20.67
C TRP A 89 30.12 2.36 -20.61
N GLY A 90 29.02 1.74 -21.00
CA GLY A 90 28.81 0.29 -20.92
C GLY A 90 29.79 -0.53 -21.76
N GLN A 91 30.30 0.03 -22.86
CA GLN A 91 31.27 -0.64 -23.73
C GLN A 91 32.75 -0.43 -23.33
N ARG A 92 33.01 0.32 -22.25
CA ARG A 92 34.37 0.76 -21.90
C ARG A 92 35.21 -0.32 -21.20
N SER A 93 34.58 -1.24 -20.49
CA SER A 93 35.24 -2.37 -19.86
C SER A 93 34.25 -3.49 -19.51
N ARG A 94 34.72 -4.75 -19.51
CA ARG A 94 33.93 -5.89 -19.00
C ARG A 94 33.40 -5.64 -17.58
N LEU A 95 34.20 -4.98 -16.73
CA LEU A 95 33.80 -4.66 -15.37
C LEU A 95 32.60 -3.71 -15.32
N MET A 96 32.55 -2.71 -16.21
CA MET A 96 31.40 -1.81 -16.31
C MET A 96 30.15 -2.56 -16.80
N GLY A 97 30.31 -3.48 -17.75
CA GLY A 97 29.22 -4.36 -18.20
C GLY A 97 28.63 -5.18 -17.06
N VAL A 98 29.48 -5.84 -16.26
CA VAL A 98 29.04 -6.60 -15.07
C VAL A 98 28.35 -5.69 -14.06
N ALA A 99 28.89 -4.50 -13.80
CA ALA A 99 28.30 -3.54 -12.87
C ALA A 99 26.88 -3.13 -13.28
N TRP A 100 26.67 -2.82 -14.57
CA TRP A 100 25.33 -2.50 -15.11
C TRP A 100 24.36 -3.67 -15.02
N VAL A 101 24.82 -4.89 -15.32
CA VAL A 101 23.98 -6.10 -15.18
C VAL A 101 23.53 -6.27 -13.73
N MET A 102 24.42 -6.09 -12.74
CA MET A 102 24.03 -6.21 -11.33
C MET A 102 23.02 -5.15 -10.91
N VAL A 103 23.20 -3.90 -11.32
CA VAL A 103 22.23 -2.83 -11.05
C VAL A 103 20.87 -3.13 -11.71
N ALA A 104 20.88 -3.61 -12.95
CA ALA A 104 19.68 -3.95 -13.69
C ALA A 104 18.93 -5.14 -13.06
N LEU A 105 19.65 -6.18 -12.63
CA LEU A 105 19.06 -7.32 -11.93
C LEU A 105 18.49 -6.90 -10.57
N ALA A 106 19.21 -6.07 -9.80
CA ALA A 106 18.72 -5.56 -8.52
C ALA A 106 17.42 -4.77 -8.70
N TYR A 107 17.37 -3.91 -9.71
CA TYR A 107 16.18 -3.16 -10.05
C TYR A 107 15.04 -4.09 -10.49
N TYR A 108 15.28 -4.99 -11.43
CA TYR A 108 14.28 -5.93 -11.96
C TYR A 108 13.64 -6.77 -10.86
N PHE A 109 14.45 -7.44 -10.03
CA PHE A 109 13.95 -8.26 -8.94
C PHE A 109 13.30 -7.43 -7.83
N GLY A 110 13.81 -6.22 -7.56
CA GLY A 110 13.14 -5.27 -6.66
C GLY A 110 11.75 -4.88 -7.16
N THR A 111 11.61 -4.63 -8.46
CA THR A 111 10.32 -4.32 -9.10
C THR A 111 9.37 -5.52 -9.07
N LEU A 112 9.84 -6.74 -9.37
CA LEU A 112 9.00 -7.94 -9.30
C LEU A 112 8.36 -8.12 -7.92
N ARG A 113 9.14 -7.92 -6.85
CA ARG A 113 8.63 -8.01 -5.48
C ARG A 113 7.56 -6.97 -5.18
N GLN A 114 7.70 -5.76 -5.71
CA GLN A 114 6.65 -4.75 -5.60
C GLN A 114 5.39 -5.18 -6.37
N VAL A 115 5.55 -5.71 -7.58
CA VAL A 115 4.43 -6.23 -8.38
C VAL A 115 3.66 -7.31 -7.63
N ASP A 116 4.36 -8.23 -6.96
CA ASP A 116 3.72 -9.26 -6.14
C ASP A 116 2.92 -8.66 -4.97
N ALA A 117 3.47 -7.69 -4.25
CA ALA A 117 2.75 -6.97 -3.19
C ALA A 117 1.49 -6.27 -3.71
N TRP A 118 1.57 -5.63 -4.89
CA TRP A 118 0.41 -5.01 -5.54
C TRP A 118 -0.63 -6.03 -6.00
N ARG A 119 -0.18 -7.17 -6.53
CA ARG A 119 -1.06 -8.28 -6.93
C ARG A 119 -1.81 -8.83 -5.73
N GLU A 120 -1.12 -9.08 -4.62
CA GLU A 120 -1.72 -9.56 -3.38
C GLU A 120 -2.70 -8.55 -2.77
N ALA A 121 -2.33 -7.27 -2.73
CA ALA A 121 -3.23 -6.20 -2.31
C ALA A 121 -4.52 -6.16 -3.16
N GLY A 122 -4.39 -6.30 -4.49
CA GLY A 122 -5.53 -6.39 -5.41
C GLY A 122 -6.41 -7.63 -5.18
N MET A 123 -5.79 -8.79 -4.92
CA MET A 123 -6.53 -10.01 -4.56
C MET A 123 -7.27 -9.85 -3.24
N LEU A 124 -6.65 -9.24 -2.22
CA LEU A 124 -7.29 -8.95 -0.93
C LEU A 124 -8.45 -7.95 -1.08
N ALA A 125 -8.28 -6.90 -1.89
CA ALA A 125 -9.35 -5.96 -2.20
C ALA A 125 -10.55 -6.72 -2.80
N ARG A 126 -10.31 -7.46 -3.89
CA ARG A 126 -11.37 -8.24 -4.56
C ARG A 126 -12.03 -9.26 -3.63
N LYS A 127 -11.24 -10.05 -2.89
CA LYS A 127 -11.75 -11.06 -1.95
C LYS A 127 -12.60 -10.41 -0.85
N SER A 128 -12.18 -9.26 -0.33
CA SER A 128 -12.92 -8.54 0.70
C SER A 128 -14.28 -8.07 0.19
N VAL A 129 -14.35 -7.42 -0.98
CA VAL A 129 -15.64 -7.01 -1.55
C VAL A 129 -16.51 -8.21 -1.87
N LEU A 130 -16.00 -9.23 -2.56
CA LEU A 130 -16.79 -10.40 -2.93
C LEU A 130 -17.33 -11.17 -1.71
N SER A 131 -16.67 -11.11 -0.55
CA SER A 131 -17.21 -11.71 0.68
C SER A 131 -18.52 -11.08 1.15
N LEU A 132 -18.79 -9.83 0.76
CA LEU A 132 -20.07 -9.17 1.04
C LEU A 132 -21.24 -9.83 0.33
N ALA A 133 -21.02 -10.60 -0.75
CA ALA A 133 -22.09 -11.28 -1.48
C ALA A 133 -22.96 -12.16 -0.56
N ASN A 134 -22.39 -12.69 0.52
CA ASN A 134 -23.07 -13.54 1.51
C ASN A 134 -23.59 -12.77 2.72
N ALA A 135 -23.34 -11.46 2.82
CA ALA A 135 -23.82 -10.66 3.94
C ALA A 135 -25.33 -10.40 3.85
N PRO A 136 -26.06 -10.28 4.97
CA PRO A 136 -27.47 -9.88 4.97
C PRO A 136 -27.75 -8.61 4.15
N VAL A 137 -28.86 -8.58 3.42
CA VAL A 137 -29.29 -7.45 2.56
C VAL A 137 -30.44 -6.64 3.15
N ASP A 138 -31.06 -7.14 4.22
CA ASP A 138 -32.24 -6.58 4.88
C ASP A 138 -31.94 -5.34 5.72
N ARG A 139 -30.68 -5.12 6.08
CA ARG A 139 -30.23 -4.00 6.93
C ARG A 139 -29.00 -3.30 6.36
N PRO A 140 -28.76 -2.02 6.71
CA PRO A 140 -27.52 -1.37 6.35
C PRO A 140 -26.32 -2.04 7.02
N LEU A 141 -25.16 -2.02 6.35
CA LEU A 141 -23.94 -2.66 6.83
C LEU A 141 -23.08 -1.67 7.60
N LEU A 142 -22.51 -2.10 8.73
CA LEU A 142 -21.46 -1.35 9.43
C LEU A 142 -20.19 -2.21 9.47
N ILE A 143 -19.21 -1.81 8.67
CA ILE A 143 -17.90 -2.45 8.60
C ILE A 143 -17.04 -1.87 9.71
N LEU A 144 -16.67 -2.73 10.67
CA LEU A 144 -15.92 -2.31 11.85
C LEU A 144 -14.53 -1.81 11.48
N SER A 145 -13.88 -2.44 10.49
CA SER A 145 -12.55 -2.07 10.06
C SER A 145 -12.28 -2.41 8.61
N LEU A 146 -11.60 -1.51 7.91
CA LEU A 146 -11.22 -1.66 6.52
C LEU A 146 -9.69 -1.73 6.38
N PRO A 147 -9.10 -2.69 5.64
CA PRO A 147 -7.67 -2.69 5.38
C PRO A 147 -7.22 -1.50 4.54
N ASP A 148 -6.21 -0.76 4.99
CA ASP A 148 -5.65 0.36 4.23
C ASP A 148 -4.61 -0.09 3.19
N HIS A 149 -3.59 -0.88 3.58
CA HIS A 149 -2.52 -1.32 2.68
C HIS A 149 -1.87 -2.65 3.11
N PHE A 150 -1.22 -3.32 2.15
CA PHE A 150 -0.47 -4.57 2.29
C PHE A 150 0.95 -4.42 1.76
N HIS A 151 1.95 -4.57 2.63
CA HIS A 151 3.38 -4.39 2.29
C HIS A 151 3.69 -3.09 1.53
N GLY A 152 2.94 -2.01 1.81
CA GLY A 152 3.06 -0.70 1.16
C GLY A 152 2.19 -0.51 -0.10
N ALA A 153 1.53 -1.55 -0.61
CA ALA A 153 0.55 -1.46 -1.68
C ALA A 153 -0.86 -1.19 -1.11
N TYR A 154 -1.60 -0.23 -1.68
CA TYR A 154 -2.92 0.11 -1.15
C TYR A 154 -3.97 -0.96 -1.42
N ILE A 155 -4.86 -1.15 -0.44
CA ILE A 155 -6.09 -1.93 -0.59
C ILE A 155 -7.26 -0.95 -0.68
N TRP A 156 -7.63 -0.27 0.41
CA TRP A 156 -8.82 0.59 0.47
C TRP A 156 -8.58 1.99 1.05
N ARG A 157 -7.49 2.65 0.64
CA ARG A 157 -7.22 4.06 1.00
C ARG A 157 -8.25 5.05 0.44
N ALA A 158 -8.89 4.70 -0.66
CA ALA A 158 -10.07 5.32 -1.23
C ALA A 158 -10.73 4.27 -2.14
N GLY A 159 -11.97 4.49 -2.55
CA GLY A 159 -12.56 3.65 -3.61
C GLY A 159 -13.33 2.41 -3.14
N PHE A 160 -13.62 2.25 -1.83
CA PHE A 160 -14.32 1.05 -1.36
C PHE A 160 -15.73 0.94 -1.95
N HIS A 161 -16.51 2.03 -1.92
CA HIS A 161 -17.86 2.04 -2.47
C HIS A 161 -17.87 1.81 -3.98
N GLU A 162 -16.89 2.38 -4.68
CA GLU A 162 -16.65 2.17 -6.10
C GLU A 162 -16.30 0.71 -6.39
N GLY A 163 -15.46 0.09 -5.54
CA GLY A 163 -15.15 -1.33 -5.62
C GLY A 163 -16.38 -2.22 -5.45
N VAL A 164 -17.27 -1.88 -4.49
CA VAL A 164 -18.56 -2.57 -4.35
C VAL A 164 -19.44 -2.35 -5.58
N ALA A 165 -19.54 -1.13 -6.10
CA ALA A 165 -20.33 -0.84 -7.29
C ALA A 165 -19.85 -1.58 -8.55
N ILE A 166 -18.54 -1.80 -8.68
CA ILE A 166 -17.95 -2.52 -9.82
C ILE A 166 -18.12 -4.04 -9.69
N TRP A 167 -17.89 -4.61 -8.50
CA TRP A 167 -17.82 -6.08 -8.33
C TRP A 167 -19.10 -6.72 -7.77
N LEU A 168 -19.97 -5.94 -7.10
CA LEU A 168 -21.27 -6.34 -6.56
C LEU A 168 -22.29 -5.23 -6.81
N PRO A 169 -22.60 -4.90 -8.08
CA PRO A 169 -23.48 -3.78 -8.43
C PRO A 169 -24.87 -3.88 -7.78
N GLU A 170 -25.38 -5.09 -7.56
CA GLU A 170 -26.64 -5.36 -6.86
C GLU A 170 -26.65 -4.85 -5.41
N ARG A 171 -25.48 -4.67 -4.79
CA ARG A 171 -25.33 -4.10 -3.45
C ARG A 171 -24.97 -2.62 -3.44
N ALA A 172 -24.73 -2.01 -4.60
CA ALA A 172 -24.28 -0.61 -4.67
C ALA A 172 -25.28 0.38 -4.03
N SER A 173 -26.57 0.02 -4.00
CA SER A 173 -27.65 0.79 -3.37
C SER A 173 -27.82 0.52 -1.86
N GLN A 174 -27.24 -0.57 -1.33
CA GLN A 174 -27.31 -0.90 0.09
C GLN A 174 -26.48 0.11 0.89
N PRO A 175 -27.03 0.78 1.92
CA PRO A 175 -26.24 1.72 2.70
C PRO A 175 -25.17 0.98 3.49
N MET A 176 -23.92 1.39 3.29
CA MET A 176 -22.72 0.82 3.91
C MET A 176 -21.96 1.92 4.63
N PHE A 177 -21.57 1.66 5.86
CA PHE A 177 -20.81 2.57 6.70
C PHE A 177 -19.51 1.92 7.13
N ILE A 178 -18.44 2.71 7.23
CA ILE A 178 -17.14 2.22 7.69
C ILE A 178 -16.79 2.96 8.97
N ALA A 179 -16.61 2.19 10.05
CA ALA A 179 -16.34 2.76 11.35
C ALA A 179 -14.87 3.16 11.53
N SER A 180 -13.95 2.42 10.90
CA SER A 180 -12.52 2.69 11.00
C SER A 180 -11.74 2.08 9.84
N ARG A 181 -10.49 2.51 9.73
CA ARG A 181 -9.45 1.83 8.97
C ARG A 181 -8.50 1.10 9.89
N PHE A 182 -8.00 -0.01 9.41
CA PHE A 182 -6.84 -0.70 9.94
C PHE A 182 -5.59 -0.20 9.23
N THR A 183 -4.48 -0.03 9.96
CA THR A 183 -3.24 0.54 9.42
C THR A 183 -2.13 -0.51 9.32
N MET A 184 -1.49 -0.62 8.15
CA MET A 184 -0.37 -1.52 7.79
C MET A 184 -0.60 -3.02 7.95
N ARG A 185 -1.04 -3.72 6.89
CA ARG A 185 -0.96 -5.19 6.83
C ARG A 185 0.49 -5.62 6.61
N LEU A 186 1.13 -6.06 7.69
CA LEU A 186 2.38 -6.83 7.68
C LEU A 186 2.11 -8.34 7.63
N ARG A 187 0.95 -8.80 8.13
CA ARG A 187 0.52 -10.20 8.19
C ARG A 187 -0.94 -10.36 7.74
N THR A 188 -1.31 -11.58 7.35
CA THR A 188 -2.63 -11.93 6.79
C THR A 188 -3.61 -12.51 7.82
N ASP A 189 -3.13 -12.82 9.03
CA ASP A 189 -3.85 -13.47 10.13
C ASP A 189 -4.57 -12.48 11.06
N THR A 190 -4.52 -11.19 10.74
CA THR A 190 -5.17 -10.17 11.56
C THR A 190 -6.69 -10.26 11.48
N SER A 191 -7.34 -10.20 12.64
CA SER A 191 -8.80 -10.22 12.79
C SER A 191 -9.25 -9.10 13.72
N VAL A 192 -10.45 -8.59 13.47
CA VAL A 192 -11.14 -7.69 14.40
C VAL A 192 -11.97 -8.54 15.35
N GLN A 193 -11.64 -8.49 16.63
CA GLN A 193 -12.44 -9.09 17.68
C GLN A 193 -13.48 -8.08 18.13
N TYR A 194 -14.72 -8.51 18.36
CA TYR A 194 -15.78 -7.63 18.84
C TYR A 194 -16.46 -8.29 20.02
N ALA A 195 -16.49 -7.59 21.15
CA ALA A 195 -17.16 -8.02 22.36
C ALA A 195 -17.61 -6.80 23.17
N ASN A 196 -18.82 -6.86 23.73
CA ASN A 196 -19.34 -5.85 24.67
C ASN A 196 -19.27 -4.41 24.14
N GLY A 197 -19.68 -4.18 22.89
CA GLY A 197 -19.66 -2.84 22.29
C GLY A 197 -18.28 -2.35 21.83
N VAL A 198 -17.21 -3.13 22.07
CA VAL A 198 -15.83 -2.75 21.76
C VAL A 198 -15.25 -3.69 20.71
N ALA A 199 -14.74 -3.10 19.63
CA ALA A 199 -13.91 -3.80 18.66
C ALA A 199 -12.43 -3.60 19.01
N THR A 200 -11.67 -4.69 19.10
CA THR A 200 -10.22 -4.69 19.34
C THR A 200 -9.50 -5.43 18.22
N LEU A 201 -8.21 -5.14 18.05
CA LEU A 201 -7.38 -5.79 17.04
C LEU A 201 -6.71 -7.02 17.64
N SER A 202 -6.58 -8.09 16.85
CA SER A 202 -5.92 -9.32 17.29
C SER A 202 -4.41 -9.18 17.47
N SER A 203 -3.79 -8.12 16.94
CA SER A 203 -2.37 -7.84 17.07
C SER A 203 -2.13 -6.47 17.72
N PRO A 204 -1.19 -6.38 18.69
CA PRO A 204 -0.91 -5.15 19.42
C PRO A 204 -0.11 -4.11 18.60
N TYR A 205 0.38 -4.50 17.41
CA TYR A 205 1.14 -3.61 16.52
C TYR A 205 0.26 -2.82 15.57
N ASP A 206 -1.04 -3.08 15.63
CA ASP A 206 -2.00 -2.51 14.71
C ASP A 206 -2.80 -1.42 15.40
N ILE A 207 -3.29 -0.47 14.60
CA ILE A 207 -4.13 0.62 15.11
C ILE A 207 -5.35 0.85 14.23
N PHE A 208 -6.44 1.27 14.88
CA PHE A 208 -7.57 1.90 14.20
C PHE A 208 -7.26 3.35 13.87
N LEU A 209 -7.61 3.75 12.65
CA LEU A 209 -7.62 5.13 12.20
C LEU A 209 -9.03 5.55 11.79
N PRO A 210 -9.35 6.85 11.89
CA PRO A 210 -10.58 7.38 11.31
C PRO A 210 -10.69 7.05 9.82
N PRO A 211 -11.91 6.79 9.31
CA PRO A 211 -12.10 6.55 7.89
C PRO A 211 -11.87 7.83 7.08
N GLU A 212 -10.94 7.82 6.10
CA GLU A 212 -10.79 8.95 5.16
C GLU A 212 -11.69 8.76 3.93
N GLY A 213 -12.53 9.75 3.61
CA GLY A 213 -13.34 9.74 2.39
C GLY A 213 -14.45 8.68 2.36
N VAL A 214 -14.91 8.21 3.52
CA VAL A 214 -16.01 7.24 3.65
C VAL A 214 -17.15 7.80 4.49
N ARG A 215 -18.37 7.31 4.25
CA ARG A 215 -19.56 7.66 5.03
C ARG A 215 -19.49 7.00 6.42
N THR A 216 -19.60 7.82 7.46
CA THR A 216 -19.90 7.40 8.83
C THR A 216 -21.41 7.53 9.09
N PRO A 217 -21.99 6.75 10.02
CA PRO A 217 -23.38 6.92 10.42
C PRO A 217 -23.64 8.33 10.98
N ALA A 218 -24.82 8.90 10.72
CA ALA A 218 -25.24 10.16 11.34
C ALA A 218 -25.68 9.94 12.80
N GLY A 219 -25.25 10.81 13.73
CA GLY A 219 -25.53 10.73 15.18
C GLY A 219 -24.28 10.45 16.04
N ASP A 220 -24.50 10.30 17.37
CA ASP A 220 -23.46 10.18 18.41
C ASP A 220 -22.28 9.28 18.02
N GLU A 221 -21.10 9.81 18.34
CA GLU A 221 -19.81 9.54 17.72
C GLU A 221 -19.32 8.11 17.98
N LEU A 222 -19.09 7.34 16.91
CA LEU A 222 -18.21 6.18 16.97
C LEU A 222 -16.86 6.64 17.54
N ILE A 223 -16.48 6.13 18.70
CA ILE A 223 -15.21 6.53 19.32
C ILE A 223 -14.12 5.64 18.72
N VAL A 224 -13.32 6.21 17.83
CA VAL A 224 -12.16 5.55 17.21
C VAL A 224 -10.92 5.89 18.02
N LEU A 225 -10.43 4.94 18.81
CA LEU A 225 -9.14 5.01 19.51
C LEU A 225 -8.13 4.12 18.81
N PRO A 226 -6.81 4.40 18.91
CA PRO A 226 -5.80 3.59 18.24
C PRO A 226 -5.91 2.08 18.54
N ASP A 227 -6.22 1.70 19.78
CA ASP A 227 -6.29 0.31 20.25
C ASP A 227 -7.69 -0.31 20.13
N LYS A 228 -8.75 0.52 20.04
CA LYS A 228 -10.14 0.06 20.09
C LYS A 228 -11.13 0.97 19.39
N LEU A 229 -12.20 0.37 18.89
CA LEU A 229 -13.37 1.06 18.36
C LEU A 229 -14.53 0.83 19.32
N VAL A 230 -15.13 1.89 19.84
CA VAL A 230 -16.31 1.79 20.72
C VAL A 230 -17.56 2.15 19.93
N ILE A 231 -18.55 1.25 19.96
CA ILE A 231 -19.82 1.39 19.27
C ILE A 231 -20.93 1.34 20.30
N HIS A 232 -21.72 2.41 20.39
CA HIS A 232 -22.88 2.44 21.25
C HIS A 232 -23.92 1.39 20.82
N TRP A 233 -24.55 0.73 21.81
CA TRP A 233 -25.45 -0.40 21.57
C TRP A 233 -26.62 -0.07 20.63
N SER A 234 -27.22 1.12 20.79
CA SER A 234 -28.31 1.59 19.93
C SER A 234 -27.93 1.67 18.45
N HIS A 235 -26.65 1.88 18.13
CA HIS A 235 -26.13 1.81 16.77
C HIS A 235 -25.88 0.37 16.35
N ALA A 236 -25.26 -0.45 17.20
CA ALA A 236 -24.98 -1.86 16.90
C ALA A 236 -26.24 -2.64 16.46
N GLN A 237 -27.42 -2.34 17.02
CA GLN A 237 -28.68 -3.00 16.66
C GLN A 237 -29.26 -2.57 15.29
N ARG A 238 -28.92 -1.36 14.81
CA ARG A 238 -29.45 -0.79 13.56
C ARG A 238 -28.75 -1.35 12.32
N TYR A 239 -27.56 -1.93 12.49
CA TYR A 239 -26.70 -2.36 11.40
C TYR A 239 -26.38 -3.85 11.48
N THR A 240 -26.11 -4.45 10.34
CA THR A 240 -25.38 -5.72 10.29
C THR A 240 -23.91 -5.43 10.49
N LEU A 241 -23.38 -5.79 11.67
CA LEU A 241 -21.96 -5.60 11.99
C LEU A 241 -21.09 -6.61 11.23
N LEU A 242 -20.12 -6.09 10.50
CA LEU A 242 -19.15 -6.88 9.75
C LEU A 242 -17.75 -6.66 10.33
N ARG A 243 -17.14 -7.74 10.83
CA ARG A 243 -15.72 -7.76 11.20
C ARG A 243 -14.86 -8.13 10.00
N TYR A 244 -13.63 -7.65 9.99
CA TYR A 244 -12.65 -8.13 9.02
C TYR A 244 -11.88 -9.34 9.58
N GLU A 245 -11.75 -10.39 8.78
CA GLU A 245 -11.02 -11.61 9.13
C GLU A 245 -10.43 -12.25 7.87
N ALA A 246 -9.11 -12.53 7.86
CA ALA A 246 -8.43 -13.34 6.85
C ALA A 246 -8.74 -12.99 5.36
N GLY A 247 -8.91 -11.71 5.04
CA GLY A 247 -9.23 -11.28 3.67
C GLY A 247 -10.69 -10.98 3.41
N GLN A 248 -11.58 -11.17 4.38
CA GLN A 248 -13.03 -11.19 4.19
C GLN A 248 -13.76 -10.35 5.25
N PHE A 249 -14.95 -9.89 4.91
CA PHE A 249 -15.91 -9.34 5.86
C PHE A 249 -16.84 -10.46 6.31
N VAL A 250 -16.88 -10.68 7.62
CA VAL A 250 -17.66 -11.73 8.26
C VAL A 250 -18.70 -11.09 9.17
N ALA A 251 -19.96 -11.49 9.03
CA ALA A 251 -21.03 -11.01 9.89
C ALA A 251 -20.88 -11.55 11.31
N LEU A 252 -21.05 -10.67 12.30
CA LEU A 252 -21.01 -11.08 13.69
C LEU A 252 -22.31 -11.80 14.09
N PRO A 253 -22.24 -12.91 14.85
CA PRO A 253 -23.44 -13.59 15.35
C PRO A 253 -24.30 -12.67 16.22
N GLN A 254 -25.62 -12.74 16.09
CA GLN A 254 -26.57 -11.95 16.89
C GLN A 254 -26.47 -12.20 18.41
N GLN A 255 -25.92 -13.34 18.84
CA GLN A 255 -25.66 -13.62 20.27
C GLN A 255 -24.54 -12.76 20.86
N VAL A 256 -23.51 -12.43 20.09
CA VAL A 256 -22.42 -11.54 20.51
C VAL A 256 -22.88 -10.08 20.56
N GLN A 257 -23.89 -9.76 19.76
CA GLN A 257 -24.59 -8.48 19.87
C GLN A 257 -25.43 -8.48 21.18
N SER A 258 -26.27 -9.49 21.41
CA SER A 258 -27.24 -9.50 22.53
C SER A 258 -26.67 -9.77 23.93
N SER A 259 -25.42 -10.18 24.11
CA SER A 259 -24.84 -10.42 25.45
C SER A 259 -24.76 -9.17 26.34
N HIS A 260 -24.91 -7.98 25.76
CA HIS A 260 -25.04 -6.72 26.49
C HIS A 260 -26.42 -6.55 27.16
N ALA A 261 -27.48 -7.14 26.61
CA ALA A 261 -28.85 -6.98 27.09
C ALA A 261 -29.16 -7.68 28.43
N ARG A 262 -28.20 -8.43 29.00
CA ARG A 262 -28.34 -9.11 30.30
C ARG A 262 -27.52 -8.48 31.43
N ARG A 263 -26.76 -7.41 31.16
CA ARG A 263 -25.87 -6.78 32.16
C ARG A 263 -26.20 -5.32 32.46
N ASP A 264 -27.22 -4.77 31.81
CA ASP A 264 -27.88 -3.51 32.16
C ASP A 264 -29.25 -3.85 32.79
#